data_AF-A0A936EG59-F1
#
_entry.id   AF-A0A936EG59-F1
#
_cell.length_a   1.000
_cell.length_b   1.000
_cell.length_c   1.000
_cell.angle_alpha   90.00
_cell.angle_beta   90.00
_cell.angle_gamma   90.00
#
_symmetry.space_group_name_H-M   'P 1'
#
loop_
_entity.id
_entity.type
_entity.pdbx_description
1 polymer ?
#
loop_
_entity_poly.entity_id
_entity_poly.type
_entity_poly.pdbx_seq_one_letter_code
_entity_poly.pdbx_strand_id
1 'polypeptide(L)'
;MSTTLQFHRSSEETDPEALIDQMMALDRQLYVEAAEEDLGSRGYCRELLARCPEALSLARSADGALAGYYQFLPITAAYRDEVLAGRVRDGEIPLAAIVPYRDRGVPYHLYLCSMAVRPEWRGRGVASRLYREEAAFQRRLALTGHRLESLVSVVWSPCGGRFFERIGLPRTGFDFGGRPVHYAELPDGLLPEIATPVSARRAESLLQAA
;
A
#
# COMPACT_ATOMS: atom_id res chain seq x y z
N MET A 1 -17.38 -3.70 -22.27
CA MET A 1 -16.95 -3.08 -21.00
C MET A 1 -15.59 -2.45 -21.22
N SER A 2 -15.42 -1.17 -20.86
CA SER A 2 -14.12 -0.48 -21.00
C SER A 2 -13.07 -1.17 -20.13
N THR A 3 -11.92 -1.50 -20.72
CA THR A 3 -10.79 -2.16 -20.04
C THR A 3 -9.81 -1.16 -19.43
N THR A 4 -10.08 0.13 -19.55
CA THR A 4 -9.16 1.19 -19.13
C THR A 4 -9.40 1.54 -17.66
N LEU A 5 -8.31 1.57 -16.89
CA LEU A 5 -8.30 2.06 -15.52
C LEU A 5 -7.63 3.43 -15.44
N GLN A 6 -8.16 4.29 -14.58
CA GLN A 6 -7.53 5.54 -14.15
C GLN A 6 -6.82 5.31 -12.83
N PHE A 7 -5.66 5.95 -12.64
CA PHE A 7 -4.86 5.84 -11.43
C PHE A 7 -4.55 7.23 -10.89
N HIS A 8 -4.81 7.44 -9.61
CA HIS A 8 -4.67 8.74 -8.93
C HIS A 8 -4.60 8.55 -7.41
N ARG A 9 -4.42 9.65 -6.67
CA ARG A 9 -4.39 9.66 -5.19
C ARG A 9 -5.76 9.95 -4.60
N SER A 10 -5.99 9.53 -3.36
CA SER A 10 -7.20 9.91 -2.61
C SER A 10 -7.36 11.42 -2.41
N SER A 11 -6.28 12.20 -2.47
CA SER A 11 -6.34 13.67 -2.40
C SER A 11 -7.00 14.30 -3.64
N GLU A 12 -7.17 13.53 -4.72
CA GLU A 12 -7.79 13.96 -5.97
C GLU A 12 -9.29 13.56 -6.04
N GLU A 13 -9.79 12.85 -5.02
CA GLU A 13 -11.19 12.43 -4.95
C GLU A 13 -12.08 13.57 -4.45
N THR A 14 -13.21 13.78 -5.12
CA THR A 14 -14.16 14.85 -4.77
C THR A 14 -15.17 14.44 -3.70
N ASP A 15 -15.34 13.14 -3.46
CA ASP A 15 -16.26 12.58 -2.48
C ASP A 15 -15.54 11.54 -1.59
N PRO A 16 -14.89 11.98 -0.50
CA PRO A 16 -14.18 11.07 0.40
C PRO A 16 -15.11 10.09 1.11
N GLU A 17 -16.39 10.43 1.32
CA GLU A 17 -17.34 9.53 1.98
C GLU A 17 -17.68 8.35 1.06
N ALA A 18 -17.94 8.61 -0.22
CA ALA A 18 -18.15 7.56 -1.22
C ALA A 18 -16.90 6.70 -1.44
N LEU A 19 -15.69 7.27 -1.32
CA LEU A 19 -14.45 6.50 -1.34
C LEU A 19 -14.35 5.54 -0.15
N ILE A 20 -14.59 6.04 1.08
CA ILE A 20 -14.55 5.22 2.31
C ILE A 20 -15.53 4.06 2.19
N ASP A 21 -16.76 4.31 1.73
CA ASP A 21 -17.76 3.26 1.52
C ASP A 21 -17.29 2.17 0.56
N GLN A 22 -16.70 2.56 -0.57
CA GLN A 22 -16.21 1.61 -1.57
C GLN A 22 -15.01 0.81 -1.07
N MET A 23 -14.10 1.43 -0.31
CA MET A 23 -12.97 0.75 0.31
C MET A 23 -13.45 -0.27 1.32
N MET A 24 -14.27 0.13 2.30
CA MET A 24 -14.76 -0.78 3.33
C MET A 24 -15.59 -1.93 2.75
N ALA A 25 -16.39 -1.67 1.71
CA ALA A 25 -17.11 -2.72 0.99
C ALA A 25 -16.16 -3.71 0.29
N LEU A 26 -15.10 -3.20 -0.34
CA LEU A 26 -14.08 -4.03 -0.98
C LEU A 26 -13.29 -4.84 0.07
N ASP A 27 -12.95 -4.24 1.21
CA ASP A 27 -12.20 -4.89 2.27
C ASP A 27 -12.99 -6.04 2.88
N ARG A 28 -14.27 -5.84 3.20
CA ARG A 28 -15.15 -6.93 3.67
C ARG A 28 -15.29 -8.06 2.65
N GLN A 29 -15.22 -7.75 1.36
CA GLN A 29 -15.25 -8.76 0.31
C GLN A 29 -13.96 -9.60 0.28
N LEU A 30 -12.81 -8.99 0.61
CA LEU A 30 -11.49 -9.57 0.37
C LEU A 30 -10.81 -10.13 1.62
N TYR A 31 -11.05 -9.54 2.78
CA TYR A 31 -10.47 -9.90 4.06
C TYR A 31 -11.50 -10.64 4.92
N VAL A 32 -12.00 -11.76 4.40
CA VAL A 32 -13.09 -12.53 5.05
C VAL A 32 -12.72 -13.11 6.42
N GLU A 33 -11.43 -13.19 6.75
CA GLU A 33 -10.91 -13.67 8.04
C GLU A 33 -10.50 -12.54 8.99
N ALA A 34 -10.55 -11.29 8.55
CA ALA A 34 -10.24 -10.14 9.40
C ALA A 34 -11.40 -9.88 10.37
N ALA A 35 -11.09 -9.57 11.63
CA ALA A 35 -12.09 -9.10 12.57
C ALA A 35 -12.51 -7.66 12.21
N GLU A 36 -13.69 -7.21 12.65
CA GLU A 36 -14.14 -5.83 12.35
C GLU A 36 -13.17 -4.79 12.91
N GLU A 37 -12.49 -5.10 14.02
CA GLU A 37 -11.46 -4.25 14.62
C GLU A 37 -10.23 -4.10 13.72
N ASP A 38 -9.92 -5.09 12.89
CA ASP A 38 -8.78 -5.06 11.96
C ASP A 38 -9.09 -4.27 10.68
N LEU A 39 -10.37 -4.18 10.30
CA LEU A 39 -10.83 -3.44 9.11
C LEU A 39 -10.92 -1.93 9.35
N GLY A 40 -10.90 -1.51 10.62
CA GLY A 40 -11.11 -0.12 11.00
C GLY A 40 -12.58 0.32 10.88
N SER A 41 -12.85 1.53 11.35
CA SER A 41 -14.20 2.11 11.30
C SER A 41 -14.31 3.22 10.26
N ARG A 42 -15.54 3.50 9.80
CA ARG A 42 -15.80 4.64 8.91
C ARG A 42 -15.29 5.97 9.51
N GLY A 43 -15.51 6.17 10.81
CA GLY A 43 -15.05 7.37 11.52
C GLY A 43 -13.54 7.49 11.51
N TYR A 44 -12.85 6.38 11.80
CA TYR A 44 -11.40 6.32 11.72
C TYR A 44 -10.87 6.62 10.31
N CYS A 45 -11.43 5.99 9.27
CA CYS A 45 -11.03 6.25 7.88
C CYS A 45 -11.20 7.72 7.49
N ARG A 46 -12.28 8.37 7.94
CA ARG A 46 -12.51 9.80 7.72
C ARG A 46 -11.42 10.65 8.35
N GLU A 47 -11.11 10.42 9.62
CA GLU A 47 -10.07 11.18 10.34
C GLU A 47 -8.68 10.94 9.75
N LEU A 48 -8.40 9.70 9.34
CA LEU A 48 -7.17 9.33 8.65
C LEU A 48 -7.01 10.08 7.34
N LEU A 49 -8.04 10.10 6.48
CA LEU A 49 -7.99 10.80 5.19
C LEU A 49 -7.98 12.33 5.36
N ALA A 50 -8.60 12.87 6.40
CA ALA A 50 -8.46 14.29 6.72
C ALA A 50 -7.03 14.66 7.16
N ARG A 51 -6.35 13.75 7.87
CA ARG A 51 -4.97 13.94 8.33
C ARG A 51 -3.93 13.72 7.24
N CYS A 52 -4.12 12.70 6.40
CA CYS A 52 -3.23 12.31 5.32
C CYS A 52 -4.05 12.04 4.05
N PRO A 53 -4.49 13.09 3.32
CA PRO A 53 -5.33 12.95 2.12
C PRO A 53 -4.70 12.10 1.03
N GLU A 54 -3.37 12.01 0.99
CA GLU A 54 -2.61 11.21 0.05
C GLU A 54 -2.36 9.78 0.55
N ALA A 55 -3.06 9.26 1.57
CA ALA A 55 -2.79 7.92 2.11
C ALA A 55 -3.05 6.77 1.11
N LEU A 56 -3.80 7.01 0.02
CA LEU A 56 -4.19 5.97 -0.92
C LEU A 56 -3.66 6.22 -2.33
N SER A 57 -3.14 5.16 -2.94
CA SER A 57 -3.08 5.01 -4.40
C SER A 57 -4.35 4.28 -4.86
N LEU A 58 -5.09 4.85 -5.80
CA LEU A 58 -6.38 4.34 -6.27
C LEU A 58 -6.30 3.88 -7.73
N ALA A 59 -7.08 2.87 -8.06
CA ALA A 59 -7.38 2.45 -9.43
C ALA A 59 -8.90 2.46 -9.63
N ARG A 60 -9.39 3.23 -10.60
CA ARG A 60 -10.83 3.39 -10.90
C ARG A 60 -11.13 2.90 -12.30
N SER A 61 -12.25 2.21 -12.48
CA SER A 61 -12.78 1.91 -13.81
C SER A 61 -13.43 3.16 -14.42
N ALA A 62 -13.69 3.12 -15.74
CA ALA A 62 -14.25 4.24 -16.48
C ALA A 62 -15.64 4.69 -16.01
N ASP A 63 -16.37 3.84 -15.30
CA ASP A 63 -17.67 4.13 -14.65
C ASP A 63 -17.51 4.69 -13.23
N GLY A 64 -16.29 4.91 -12.75
CA GLY A 64 -15.98 5.44 -11.42
C GLY A 64 -15.93 4.40 -10.30
N ALA A 65 -16.16 3.11 -10.58
CA ALA A 65 -16.04 2.09 -9.53
C ALA A 65 -14.58 1.87 -9.11
N LEU A 66 -14.35 1.66 -7.81
CA LEU A 66 -13.02 1.36 -7.26
C LEU A 66 -12.57 -0.04 -7.68
N ALA A 67 -11.60 -0.15 -8.58
CA ALA A 67 -11.03 -1.42 -9.05
C ALA A 67 -9.96 -1.98 -8.09
N GLY A 68 -9.29 -1.12 -7.35
CA GLY A 68 -8.32 -1.50 -6.32
C GLY A 68 -7.63 -0.29 -5.71
N TYR A 69 -6.92 -0.53 -4.61
CA TYR A 69 -6.15 0.51 -3.93
C TYR A 69 -4.96 -0.07 -3.16
N TYR A 70 -3.98 0.77 -2.86
CA TYR A 70 -2.96 0.55 -1.83
C TYR A 70 -3.09 1.67 -0.80
N GLN A 71 -3.02 1.32 0.49
CA GLN A 71 -2.99 2.28 1.59
C GLN A 71 -1.60 2.31 2.21
N PHE A 72 -0.85 3.37 1.92
CA PHE A 72 0.44 3.62 2.50
C PHE A 72 0.34 4.76 3.51
N LEU A 73 0.69 4.45 4.76
CA LEU A 73 0.63 5.39 5.85
C LEU A 73 2.06 5.82 6.23
N PRO A 74 2.39 7.11 6.13
CA PRO A 74 3.61 7.62 6.73
C PRO A 74 3.44 7.58 8.25
N ILE A 75 4.30 6.83 8.94
CA ILE A 75 4.25 6.62 10.39
C ILE A 75 5.52 7.12 11.08
N THR A 76 5.40 7.38 12.38
CA THR A 76 6.54 7.71 13.24
C THR A 76 7.47 6.52 13.45
N ALA A 77 8.73 6.81 13.80
CA ALA A 77 9.72 5.80 14.19
C ALA A 77 9.23 4.94 15.38
N ALA A 78 8.61 5.59 16.37
CA ALA A 78 8.05 4.89 17.53
C ALA A 78 7.01 3.85 17.12
N TYR A 79 6.09 4.19 16.20
CA TYR A 79 5.08 3.23 15.76
C TYR A 79 5.66 2.12 14.88
N ARG A 80 6.65 2.42 14.03
CA ARG A 80 7.41 1.38 13.30
C ARG A 80 8.01 0.38 14.29
N ASP A 81 8.59 0.83 15.38
CA ASP A 81 9.21 -0.05 16.38
C ASP A 81 8.17 -0.92 17.09
N GLU A 82 6.97 -0.41 17.34
CA GLU A 82 5.84 -1.21 17.83
C GLU A 82 5.43 -2.29 16.82
N VAL A 83 5.39 -1.97 15.53
CA VAL A 83 5.09 -2.93 14.45
C VAL A 83 6.15 -4.04 14.41
N LEU A 84 7.42 -3.67 14.43
CA LEU A 84 8.54 -4.62 14.40
C LEU A 84 8.60 -5.50 15.64
N ALA A 85 8.12 -4.98 16.78
CA ALA A 85 7.97 -5.76 18.01
C ALA A 85 6.69 -6.63 18.04
N GLY A 86 5.88 -6.58 16.98
CA GLY A 86 4.67 -7.38 16.84
C GLY A 86 3.53 -6.95 17.77
N ARG A 87 3.53 -5.71 18.25
CA ARG A 87 2.57 -5.21 19.27
C ARG A 87 1.38 -4.43 18.71
N VAL A 88 1.27 -4.33 17.39
CA VAL A 88 0.27 -3.49 16.72
C VAL A 88 -0.83 -4.28 16.03
N ARG A 89 -1.97 -3.63 15.84
CA ARG A 89 -3.08 -4.08 14.99
C ARG A 89 -3.34 -3.06 13.89
N ASP A 90 -3.63 -3.53 12.68
CA ASP A 90 -3.75 -2.67 11.50
C ASP A 90 -4.94 -1.70 11.58
N GLY A 91 -6.08 -2.15 12.09
CA GLY A 91 -7.26 -1.30 12.26
C GLY A 91 -7.19 -0.36 13.47
N GLU A 92 -6.14 -0.44 14.28
CA GLU A 92 -5.97 0.35 15.51
C GLU A 92 -4.76 1.31 15.45
N ILE A 93 -4.22 1.61 14.26
CA ILE A 93 -3.10 2.55 14.11
C ILE A 93 -3.51 3.93 14.69
N PRO A 94 -2.86 4.43 15.74
CA PRO A 94 -3.24 5.70 16.33
C PRO A 94 -3.01 6.85 15.34
N LEU A 95 -3.95 7.80 15.22
CA LEU A 95 -3.77 8.95 14.33
C LEU A 95 -2.52 9.79 14.67
N ALA A 96 -2.12 9.81 15.95
CA ALA A 96 -0.89 10.47 16.40
C ALA A 96 0.39 9.81 15.84
N ALA A 97 0.32 8.54 15.45
CA ALA A 97 1.41 7.84 14.80
C ALA A 97 1.56 8.21 13.32
N ILE A 98 0.55 8.83 12.69
CA ILE A 98 0.58 9.22 11.28
C ILE A 98 1.33 10.55 11.13
N VAL A 99 2.36 10.59 10.28
CA VAL A 99 3.16 11.76 9.94
C VAL A 99 2.70 12.33 8.60
N PRO A 100 1.90 13.41 8.55
CA PRO A 100 1.37 13.92 7.28
C PRO A 100 2.47 14.33 6.29
N TYR A 101 2.28 14.06 5.00
CA TYR A 101 3.25 14.45 3.95
C TYR A 101 3.43 15.95 3.76
N ARG A 102 2.72 16.82 4.49
CA ARG A 102 2.94 18.29 4.44
C ARG A 102 4.13 18.75 5.29
N ASP A 103 4.61 17.91 6.20
CA ASP A 103 5.67 18.26 7.15
C ASP A 103 7.05 17.99 6.52
N ARG A 104 7.58 18.97 5.80
CA ARG A 104 8.89 18.86 5.10
C ARG A 104 10.04 18.68 6.08
N GLY A 105 11.05 17.91 5.68
CA GLY A 105 12.26 17.66 6.47
C GLY A 105 12.08 16.72 7.67
N VAL A 106 10.84 16.31 7.96
CA VAL A 106 10.57 15.29 8.97
C VAL A 106 10.75 13.91 8.32
N PRO A 107 11.67 13.06 8.82
CA PRO A 107 11.77 11.70 8.35
C PRO A 107 10.52 10.90 8.75
N TYR A 108 10.11 9.98 7.88
CA TYR A 108 9.00 9.06 8.15
C TYR A 108 9.32 7.66 7.65
N HIS A 109 8.54 6.71 8.17
CA HIS A 109 8.55 5.31 7.75
C HIS A 109 7.24 5.03 7.03
N LEU A 110 7.28 4.25 5.97
CA LEU A 110 6.07 3.90 5.24
C LEU A 110 5.53 2.58 5.76
N TYR A 111 4.26 2.58 6.17
CA TYR A 111 3.51 1.38 6.52
C TYR A 111 2.55 1.02 5.38
N LEU A 112 2.75 -0.12 4.71
CA LEU A 112 1.73 -0.65 3.79
C LEU A 112 0.66 -1.33 4.63
N CYS A 113 -0.41 -0.59 4.92
CA CYS A 113 -1.51 -1.02 5.78
C CYS A 113 -2.45 -1.99 5.05
N SER A 114 -2.77 -1.70 3.79
CA SER A 114 -3.73 -2.50 3.03
C SER A 114 -3.43 -2.45 1.54
N MET A 115 -3.78 -3.54 0.86
CA MET A 115 -3.75 -3.68 -0.59
C MET A 115 -4.94 -4.52 -1.03
N ALA A 116 -5.83 -3.91 -1.81
CA ALA A 116 -7.02 -4.55 -2.33
C ALA A 116 -7.10 -4.42 -3.85
N VAL A 117 -7.39 -5.53 -4.53
CA VAL A 117 -7.71 -5.53 -5.97
C VAL A 117 -8.94 -6.41 -6.18
N ARG A 118 -9.97 -5.82 -6.79
CA ARG A 118 -11.21 -6.51 -7.13
C ARG A 118 -10.92 -7.78 -7.94
N PRO A 119 -11.62 -8.90 -7.67
CA PRO A 119 -11.33 -10.19 -8.29
C PRO A 119 -11.22 -10.15 -9.82
N GLU A 120 -12.11 -9.45 -10.49
CA GLU A 120 -12.18 -9.31 -11.96
C GLU A 120 -11.00 -8.55 -12.58
N TRP A 121 -10.26 -7.79 -11.77
CA TRP A 121 -9.06 -7.03 -12.16
C TRP A 121 -7.75 -7.74 -11.79
N ARG A 122 -7.80 -8.87 -11.08
CA ARG A 122 -6.62 -9.67 -10.73
C ARG A 122 -5.96 -10.24 -11.99
N GLY A 123 -4.64 -10.41 -11.94
CA GLY A 123 -3.84 -10.88 -13.08
C GLY A 123 -3.64 -9.86 -14.20
N ARG A 124 -4.31 -8.69 -14.16
CA ARG A 124 -4.18 -7.63 -15.18
C ARG A 124 -3.09 -6.58 -14.89
N GLY A 125 -2.22 -6.86 -13.92
CA GLY A 125 -1.13 -5.96 -13.54
C GLY A 125 -1.53 -4.75 -12.68
N VAL A 126 -2.78 -4.65 -12.22
CA VAL A 126 -3.30 -3.51 -11.44
C VAL A 126 -2.47 -3.23 -10.18
N ALA A 127 -2.21 -4.24 -9.35
CA ALA A 127 -1.37 -4.11 -8.16
C ALA A 127 0.03 -3.57 -8.48
N SER A 128 0.65 -4.09 -9.56
CA SER A 128 1.98 -3.64 -9.99
C SER A 128 1.97 -2.21 -10.53
N ARG A 129 0.84 -1.73 -11.05
CA ARG A 129 0.68 -0.35 -11.50
C ARG A 129 0.45 0.58 -10.30
N LEU A 130 -0.43 0.23 -9.37
CA LEU A 130 -0.63 0.95 -8.11
C LEU A 130 0.67 1.19 -7.36
N TYR A 131 1.49 0.14 -7.19
CA TYR A 131 2.79 0.29 -6.54
C TYR A 131 3.76 1.21 -7.31
N ARG A 132 3.76 1.18 -8.65
CA ARG A 132 4.59 2.10 -9.44
C ARG A 132 4.14 3.55 -9.29
N GLU A 133 2.84 3.79 -9.17
CA GLU A 133 2.31 5.13 -8.86
C GLU A 133 2.75 5.58 -7.46
N GLU A 134 2.73 4.67 -6.47
CA GLU A 134 3.29 4.97 -5.15
C GLU A 134 4.78 5.33 -5.23
N ALA A 135 5.60 4.50 -5.87
CA ALA A 135 7.03 4.75 -6.00
C ALA A 135 7.31 6.09 -6.70
N ALA A 136 6.54 6.43 -7.72
CA ALA A 136 6.62 7.73 -8.39
C ALA A 136 6.21 8.88 -7.47
N PHE A 137 5.18 8.70 -6.63
CA PHE A 137 4.75 9.69 -5.64
C PHE A 137 5.84 9.92 -4.58
N GLN A 138 6.40 8.86 -3.99
CA GLN A 138 7.48 8.96 -3.01
C GLN A 138 8.73 9.65 -3.60
N ARG A 139 9.06 9.37 -4.87
CA ARG A 139 10.13 10.11 -5.59
C ARG A 139 9.83 11.60 -5.70
N ARG A 140 8.59 11.99 -6.00
CA ARG A 140 8.20 13.41 -6.06
C ARG A 140 8.32 14.08 -4.69
N LEU A 141 7.93 13.39 -3.62
CA LEU A 141 8.11 13.89 -2.25
C LEU A 141 9.60 14.08 -1.89
N ALA A 142 10.45 13.12 -2.27
CA ALA A 142 11.90 13.23 -2.06
C ALA A 142 12.49 14.48 -2.74
N LEU A 143 12.04 14.79 -3.96
CA LEU A 143 12.45 16.01 -4.67
C LEU A 143 12.02 17.30 -3.97
N THR A 144 11.02 17.26 -3.08
CA THR A 144 10.56 18.42 -2.30
C THR A 144 11.07 18.41 -0.86
N GLY A 145 12.07 17.56 -0.54
CA GLY A 145 12.75 17.53 0.76
C GLY A 145 12.12 16.61 1.80
N HIS A 146 11.24 15.70 1.41
CA HIS A 146 10.78 14.62 2.29
C HIS A 146 11.80 13.49 2.33
N ARG A 147 11.88 12.79 3.47
CA ARG A 147 12.81 11.69 3.67
C ARG A 147 12.07 10.45 4.15
N LEU A 148 11.89 9.50 3.24
CA LEU A 148 11.46 8.15 3.56
C LEU A 148 12.66 7.37 4.10
N GLU A 149 12.52 6.74 5.27
CA GLU A 149 13.63 6.00 5.89
C GLU A 149 13.46 4.48 5.82
N SER A 150 12.24 3.96 5.85
CA SER A 150 12.00 2.52 5.81
C SER A 150 10.62 2.16 5.27
N LEU A 151 10.44 0.92 4.84
CA LEU A 151 9.14 0.32 4.51
C LEU A 151 8.86 -0.86 5.45
N VAL A 152 7.65 -0.90 6.01
CA VAL A 152 7.17 -1.97 6.90
C VAL A 152 5.74 -2.38 6.57
N SER A 153 5.38 -3.64 6.82
CA SER A 153 4.01 -4.15 6.66
C SER A 153 3.78 -5.43 7.46
N VAL A 154 2.56 -5.60 7.97
CA VAL A 154 2.03 -6.89 8.45
C VAL A 154 1.23 -7.56 7.34
N VAL A 155 1.55 -8.81 7.04
CA VAL A 155 0.99 -9.51 5.87
C VAL A 155 -0.10 -10.49 6.26
N TRP A 156 -1.32 -10.21 5.81
CA TRP A 156 -2.52 -11.01 6.10
C TRP A 156 -2.80 -12.15 5.13
N SER A 157 -2.13 -12.16 3.98
CA SER A 157 -2.47 -13.11 2.91
C SER A 157 -1.24 -13.66 2.20
N PRO A 158 -1.30 -14.90 1.69
CA PRO A 158 -0.22 -15.46 0.88
C PRO A 158 0.13 -14.64 -0.36
N CYS A 159 -0.85 -13.93 -0.95
CA CYS A 159 -0.58 -13.06 -2.10
C CYS A 159 0.18 -11.78 -1.70
N GLY A 160 -0.09 -11.23 -0.51
CA GLY A 160 0.72 -10.15 0.07
C GLY A 160 2.16 -10.59 0.31
N GLY A 161 2.37 -11.81 0.85
CA GLY A 161 3.72 -12.35 1.10
C GLY A 161 4.55 -12.44 -0.18
N ARG A 162 3.97 -13.04 -1.23
CA ARG A 162 4.61 -13.10 -2.56
C ARG A 162 4.87 -11.73 -3.18
N PHE A 163 4.02 -10.74 -2.89
CA PHE A 163 4.25 -9.37 -3.35
C PHE A 163 5.50 -8.78 -2.68
N PHE A 164 5.64 -8.93 -1.36
CA PHE A 164 6.82 -8.43 -0.64
C PHE A 164 8.12 -9.14 -1.02
N GLU A 165 8.07 -10.45 -1.23
CA GLU A 165 9.20 -11.20 -1.80
C GLU A 165 9.61 -10.63 -3.17
N ARG A 166 8.63 -10.31 -4.03
CA ARG A 166 8.89 -9.76 -5.36
C ARG A 166 9.52 -8.37 -5.34
N ILE A 167 9.17 -7.53 -4.36
CA ILE A 167 9.79 -6.20 -4.21
C ILE A 167 11.10 -6.25 -3.41
N GLY A 168 11.55 -7.46 -3.00
CA GLY A 168 12.78 -7.63 -2.25
C GLY A 168 12.69 -7.20 -0.78
N LEU A 169 11.49 -7.18 -0.19
CA LEU A 169 11.32 -6.86 1.23
C LEU A 169 11.36 -8.14 2.08
N PRO A 170 12.41 -8.37 2.89
CA PRO A 170 12.54 -9.60 3.65
C PRO A 170 11.52 -9.65 4.80
N ARG A 171 11.15 -10.88 5.20
CA ARG A 171 10.41 -11.12 6.44
C ARG A 171 11.38 -11.00 7.61
N THR A 172 11.07 -10.15 8.58
CA THR A 172 11.91 -9.91 9.77
C THR A 172 11.32 -10.47 11.06
N GLY A 173 10.03 -10.79 11.08
CA GLY A 173 9.38 -11.33 12.27
C GLY A 173 7.92 -11.70 12.04
N PHE A 174 7.17 -11.72 13.13
CA PHE A 174 5.73 -11.97 13.16
C PHE A 174 5.05 -11.02 14.15
N ASP A 175 3.79 -10.67 13.89
CA ASP A 175 2.95 -9.97 14.86
C ASP A 175 2.46 -10.91 15.99
N PHE A 176 1.74 -10.36 16.96
CA PHE A 176 1.13 -11.16 18.05
C PHE A 176 0.12 -12.22 17.53
N GLY A 177 -0.41 -12.05 16.32
CA GLY A 177 -1.30 -12.98 15.64
C GLY A 177 -0.58 -14.02 14.78
N GLY A 178 0.76 -14.04 14.77
CA GLY A 178 1.56 -14.96 13.94
C GLY A 178 1.62 -14.58 12.46
N ARG A 179 1.25 -13.35 12.08
CA ARG A 179 1.29 -12.84 10.71
C ARG A 179 2.70 -12.33 10.37
N PRO A 180 3.24 -12.63 9.19
CA PRO A 180 4.58 -12.18 8.80
C PRO A 180 4.70 -10.65 8.82
N VAL A 181 5.77 -10.16 9.43
CA VAL A 181 6.20 -8.75 9.35
C VAL A 181 7.33 -8.66 8.32
N HIS A 182 7.17 -7.79 7.33
CA HIS A 182 8.21 -7.48 6.34
C HIS A 182 8.76 -6.08 6.58
N TYR A 183 10.08 -5.93 6.45
CA TYR A 183 10.77 -4.68 6.76
C TYR A 183 12.05 -4.50 5.94
N ALA A 184 12.30 -3.27 5.50
CA ALA A 184 13.64 -2.84 5.10
C ALA A 184 13.88 -1.35 5.36
N GLU A 185 15.10 -1.03 5.72
CA GLU A 185 15.66 0.32 5.62
C GLU A 185 15.81 0.72 4.15
N LEU A 186 15.61 2.00 3.86
CA LEU A 186 15.68 2.60 2.54
C LEU A 186 16.77 3.69 2.55
N PRO A 187 18.06 3.31 2.42
CA PRO A 187 19.17 4.25 2.58
C PRO A 187 19.21 5.36 1.53
N ASP A 188 18.62 5.13 0.36
CA ASP A 188 18.44 6.11 -0.71
C ASP A 188 17.09 6.85 -0.65
N GLY A 189 16.24 6.49 0.31
CA GLY A 189 14.89 7.03 0.48
C GLY A 189 13.93 6.65 -0.65
N LEU A 190 14.22 5.59 -1.41
CA LEU A 190 13.41 5.15 -2.54
C LEU A 190 12.72 3.82 -2.24
N LEU A 191 11.48 3.69 -2.70
CA LEU A 191 10.81 2.38 -2.69
C LEU A 191 11.50 1.42 -3.66
N PRO A 192 11.64 0.12 -3.30
CA PRO A 192 12.23 -0.89 -4.18
C PRO A 192 11.48 -0.96 -5.51
N GLU A 193 12.18 -1.09 -6.63
CA GLU A 193 11.51 -1.23 -7.91
C GLU A 193 10.91 -2.63 -8.09
N ILE A 194 9.66 -2.70 -8.55
CA ILE A 194 9.13 -3.95 -9.10
C ILE A 194 9.75 -4.10 -10.47
N ALA A 195 10.56 -5.15 -10.65
CA ALA A 195 11.03 -5.55 -11.97
C ALA A 195 9.82 -5.61 -12.91
N THR A 196 9.80 -4.71 -13.90
CA THR A 196 8.79 -4.79 -14.94
C THR A 196 9.06 -6.11 -15.66
N PRO A 197 8.06 -6.98 -15.92
CA PRO A 197 8.28 -8.19 -16.68
C PRO A 197 8.63 -7.83 -18.13
N VAL A 198 9.89 -7.45 -18.36
CA VAL A 198 10.49 -7.13 -19.66
C VAL A 198 11.30 -8.34 -20.12
N SER A 199 10.78 -9.57 -20.02
CA SER A 199 11.48 -10.73 -20.62
C SER A 199 10.83 -12.12 -20.52
N ALA A 200 9.60 -12.32 -20.05
CA ALA A 200 8.98 -13.66 -20.25
C ALA A 200 8.89 -14.01 -21.76
N ARG A 201 8.72 -13.00 -22.63
CA ARG A 201 8.79 -13.17 -24.10
C ARG A 201 10.20 -13.17 -24.70
N ARG A 202 11.23 -12.72 -23.98
CA ARG A 202 12.63 -12.72 -24.48
C ARG A 202 13.45 -13.91 -23.99
N ALA A 203 13.14 -14.43 -22.80
CA ALA A 203 13.72 -15.68 -22.30
C ALA A 203 13.22 -16.89 -23.12
N GLU A 204 11.95 -16.90 -23.53
CA GLU A 204 11.45 -17.92 -24.46
C GLU A 204 12.01 -17.75 -25.89
N SER A 205 12.19 -16.52 -26.39
CA SER A 205 12.77 -16.30 -27.73
C SER A 205 14.27 -16.60 -27.81
N LEU A 206 15.01 -16.51 -26.70
CA LEU A 206 16.43 -16.87 -26.63
C LEU A 206 16.65 -18.36 -26.36
N LEU A 207 15.69 -19.05 -25.72
CA LEU A 207 15.72 -20.51 -25.55
C LEU A 207 15.15 -21.29 -26.75
N GLN A 208 14.43 -20.62 -27.67
CA GLN A 208 14.02 -21.19 -28.96
C GLN A 208 14.97 -20.86 -30.11
N ALA A 209 15.96 -19.98 -29.87
CA ALA A 209 16.98 -19.59 -30.85
C ALA A 209 18.38 -20.14 -30.52
N ALA A 210 18.50 -20.98 -29.49
CA ALA A 210 19.70 -21.73 -29.10
C ALA A 210 19.43 -23.23 -29.24
#